data_AF-A0AA42S5E7-F1
#
_entry.id   AF-A0AA42S5E7-F1
#
_cell.length_a   1.000
_cell.length_b   1.000
_cell.length_c   1.000
_cell.angle_alpha   90.00
_cell.angle_beta   90.00
_cell.angle_gamma   90.00
#
_symmetry.space_group_name_H-M   'P 1'
#
loop_
_entity.id
_entity.type
_entity.pdbx_description
1 polymer ?
#
loop_
_entity_poly.entity_id
_entity_poly.type
_entity_poly.pdbx_seq_one_letter_code
_entity_poly.pdbx_strand_id
1 'polypeptide(L)'
;MYPGEVLWLLLFACWGGALIYNDLRYRRVPNTLIVAGFAAQLLWLAAAAFVPGWMFPPRWTGWLMTLAGFLAAFLFLPLWGRRLMSAGDIKAIAILGLWLGLAPLVLVLLLSSLLAGLHSLAVVAASRYWALTQRWRQVPYAMYLGIAALSVVLMPLSSPWYSWCSSWCSTAS
;
A
#
# COMPACT_ATOMS: atom_id res chain seq x y z
N MET A 1 11.58 4.34 -19.40
CA MET A 1 11.09 3.11 -18.76
C MET A 1 11.71 1.92 -19.47
N TYR A 2 12.42 1.06 -18.74
CA TYR A 2 12.88 -0.22 -19.29
C TYR A 2 11.74 -1.26 -19.20
N PRO A 3 11.73 -2.33 -20.02
CA PRO A 3 10.58 -3.26 -20.08
C PRO A 3 10.25 -3.92 -18.74
N GLY A 4 11.26 -4.20 -17.90
CA GLY A 4 11.05 -4.73 -16.54
C GLY A 4 10.32 -3.75 -15.61
N GLU A 5 10.54 -2.45 -15.75
CA GLU A 5 9.84 -1.43 -14.95
C GLU A 5 8.35 -1.44 -15.26
N VAL A 6 8.01 -1.45 -16.56
CA VAL A 6 6.61 -1.49 -17.01
C VAL A 6 5.94 -2.78 -16.55
N LEU A 7 6.63 -3.92 -16.65
CA LEU A 7 6.11 -5.19 -16.18
C LEU A 7 5.84 -5.18 -14.67
N TRP A 8 6.78 -4.67 -13.87
CA TRP A 8 6.60 -4.54 -12.42
C TRP A 8 5.42 -3.62 -12.08
N LEU A 9 5.30 -2.48 -12.77
CA LEU A 9 4.19 -1.54 -12.60
C LEU A 9 2.84 -2.18 -12.96
N LEU A 10 2.78 -2.96 -14.05
CA LEU A 10 1.57 -3.69 -14.42
C LEU A 10 1.19 -4.73 -13.37
N LEU A 11 2.15 -5.52 -12.89
CA LEU A 11 1.91 -6.49 -11.82
C LEU A 11 1.40 -5.80 -10.55
N PHE A 12 2.04 -4.70 -10.14
CA PHE A 12 1.61 -3.91 -9.00
C PHE A 12 0.21 -3.32 -9.19
N ALA A 13 -0.08 -2.77 -10.37
CA ALA A 13 -1.35 -2.17 -10.69
C ALA A 13 -2.48 -3.20 -10.77
N CYS A 14 -2.23 -4.38 -11.34
CA CYS A 14 -3.18 -5.49 -11.36
C CYS A 14 -3.47 -5.98 -9.94
N TRP A 15 -2.45 -6.15 -9.10
CA TRP A 15 -2.63 -6.57 -7.71
C TRP A 15 -3.38 -5.51 -6.89
N GLY A 16 -2.99 -4.24 -7.00
CA GLY A 16 -3.66 -3.12 -6.31
C GLY A 16 -5.10 -2.91 -6.79
N GLY A 17 -5.36 -3.06 -8.09
CA GLY A 17 -6.71 -3.04 -8.65
C GLY A 17 -7.57 -4.20 -8.14
N ALA A 18 -7.02 -5.40 -8.05
CA ALA A 18 -7.70 -6.56 -7.47
C ALA A 18 -7.98 -6.37 -5.97
N LEU A 19 -7.06 -5.73 -5.22
CA LEU A 19 -7.27 -5.35 -3.83
C LEU A 19 -8.46 -4.38 -3.69
N ILE A 20 -8.47 -3.31 -4.48
CA ILE A 20 -9.56 -2.31 -4.51
C ILE A 20 -10.89 -2.97 -4.89
N TYR A 21 -10.90 -3.80 -5.93
CA TYR A 21 -12.09 -4.49 -6.39
C TYR A 21 -12.68 -5.42 -5.32
N ASN A 22 -11.84 -6.21 -4.65
CA ASN A 22 -12.28 -7.11 -3.59
C ASN A 22 -12.79 -6.36 -2.36
N ASP A 23 -12.15 -5.25 -1.99
CA ASP A 23 -12.61 -4.40 -0.90
C ASP A 23 -13.98 -3.76 -1.20
N LEU A 24 -14.18 -3.27 -2.43
CA LEU A 24 -15.46 -2.71 -2.86
C LEU A 24 -16.59 -3.75 -2.95
N ARG A 25 -16.28 -4.92 -3.52
CA ARG A 25 -17.27 -5.96 -3.81
C ARG A 25 -17.63 -6.76 -2.56
N TYR A 26 -16.63 -7.23 -1.83
CA TYR A 26 -16.78 -8.19 -0.74
C TYR A 26 -16.50 -7.59 0.64
N ARG A 27 -16.03 -6.32 0.73
CA ARG A 27 -15.63 -5.66 1.99
C ARG A 27 -14.60 -6.48 2.78
N ARG A 28 -13.83 -7.32 2.08
CA ARG A 28 -12.87 -8.26 2.65
C ARG A 28 -11.71 -8.43 1.68
N VAL A 29 -10.51 -8.42 2.24
CA VAL A 29 -9.28 -8.74 1.51
C VAL A 29 -9.04 -10.26 1.63
N PRO A 30 -9.16 -11.04 0.54
CA PRO A 30 -8.95 -12.49 0.61
C PRO A 30 -7.47 -12.80 0.84
N ASN A 31 -7.20 -13.81 1.68
CA ASN A 31 -5.82 -14.23 1.97
C ASN A 31 -5.07 -14.66 0.70
N THR A 32 -5.78 -15.17 -0.31
CA THR A 32 -5.18 -15.54 -1.61
C THR A 32 -4.53 -14.35 -2.32
N LEU A 33 -5.15 -13.16 -2.26
CA LEU A 33 -4.56 -11.94 -2.84
C LEU A 33 -3.29 -11.53 -2.09
N ILE A 34 -3.29 -11.69 -0.78
CA ILE A 34 -2.13 -11.41 0.08
C ILE A 34 -0.99 -12.36 -0.28
N VAL A 35 -1.25 -13.67 -0.33
CA VAL A 35 -0.23 -14.66 -0.72
C VAL A 35 0.28 -14.42 -2.14
N ALA A 36 -0.59 -14.10 -3.09
CA ALA A 36 -0.20 -13.81 -4.47
C ALA A 36 0.70 -12.58 -4.57
N GLY A 37 0.36 -11.48 -3.87
CA GLY A 37 1.18 -10.27 -3.84
C GLY A 37 2.54 -10.49 -3.19
N PHE A 38 2.57 -11.26 -2.09
CA PHE A 38 3.82 -11.63 -1.41
C PHE A 38 4.72 -12.49 -2.31
N ALA A 39 4.16 -13.54 -2.93
CA ALA A 39 4.89 -14.43 -3.82
C ALA A 39 5.40 -13.70 -5.05
N ALA A 40 4.60 -12.85 -5.68
CA ALA A 40 5.01 -12.07 -6.86
C ALA A 40 6.22 -11.19 -6.58
N GLN A 41 6.23 -10.48 -5.45
CA GLN A 41 7.38 -9.63 -5.08
C GLN A 41 8.61 -10.45 -4.70
N LEU A 42 8.45 -11.55 -3.96
CA LEU A 42 9.58 -12.43 -3.65
C LEU A 42 10.19 -13.06 -4.90
N LEU A 43 9.36 -13.54 -5.83
CA LEU A 43 9.83 -14.08 -7.09
C LEU A 43 10.54 -13.02 -7.92
N TRP A 44 10.06 -11.77 -7.91
CA TRP A 44 10.74 -10.67 -8.57
C TRP A 44 12.11 -10.38 -7.96
N LEU A 45 12.19 -10.28 -6.63
CA LEU A 45 13.45 -10.03 -5.93
C LEU A 45 14.44 -11.20 -6.09
N ALA A 46 13.95 -12.44 -6.11
CA ALA A 46 14.75 -13.63 -6.40
C ALA A 46 15.25 -13.61 -7.85
N ALA A 47 14.41 -13.28 -8.82
CA ALA A 47 14.82 -13.12 -10.21
C ALA A 47 15.91 -12.05 -10.35
N ALA A 48 15.75 -10.90 -9.67
CA ALA A 48 16.75 -9.84 -9.65
C ALA A 48 18.09 -10.26 -9.01
N ALA A 49 18.06 -11.19 -8.06
CA ALA A 49 19.27 -11.68 -7.39
C ALA A 49 19.99 -12.80 -8.18
N PHE A 50 19.26 -13.66 -8.87
CA PHE A 50 19.81 -14.88 -9.48
C PHE A 50 19.88 -14.86 -11.01
N VAL A 51 19.13 -13.99 -11.70
CA VAL A 51 19.10 -13.92 -13.16
C VAL A 51 19.99 -12.76 -13.63
N PRO A 52 21.11 -13.03 -14.33
CA PRO A 52 21.97 -11.98 -14.88
C PRO A 52 21.19 -11.08 -15.85
N GLY A 53 21.22 -9.77 -15.60
CA GLY A 53 20.50 -8.79 -16.41
C GLY A 53 19.06 -8.50 -15.96
N TRP A 54 18.53 -9.21 -14.97
CA TRP A 54 17.26 -8.85 -14.34
C TRP A 54 17.47 -7.72 -13.32
N MET A 55 16.62 -6.69 -13.37
CA MET A 55 16.77 -5.51 -12.51
C MET A 55 15.87 -5.59 -11.28
N PHE A 56 16.34 -4.99 -10.19
CA PHE A 56 15.54 -4.77 -9.00
C PHE A 56 14.34 -3.86 -9.29
N PRO A 57 13.26 -3.95 -8.49
CA PRO A 57 12.09 -3.09 -8.64
C PRO A 57 12.48 -1.60 -8.73
N PRO A 58 11.73 -0.80 -9.52
CA PRO A 58 11.92 0.64 -9.50
C PRO A 58 11.74 1.15 -8.06
N ARG A 59 12.67 1.99 -7.59
CA ARG A 59 12.67 2.55 -6.22
C ARG A 59 12.99 1.56 -5.11
N TRP A 60 13.56 0.40 -5.45
CA TRP A 60 14.10 -0.49 -4.45
C TRP A 60 15.25 0.20 -3.70
N THR A 61 15.10 0.27 -2.39
CA THR A 61 16.00 0.98 -1.47
C THR A 61 16.90 0.02 -0.66
N GLY A 62 16.88 -1.26 -1.01
CA GLY A 62 17.64 -2.32 -0.35
C GLY A 62 16.78 -3.22 0.55
N TRP A 63 17.33 -4.39 0.88
CA TRP A 63 16.66 -5.41 1.68
C TRP A 63 16.19 -4.90 3.05
N LEU A 64 16.99 -4.06 3.71
CA LEU A 64 16.68 -3.51 5.03
C LEU A 64 15.42 -2.64 4.98
N MET A 65 15.31 -1.73 4.01
CA MET A 65 14.13 -0.87 3.83
C MET A 65 12.88 -1.67 3.45
N THR A 66 13.04 -2.72 2.65
CA THR A 66 11.95 -3.64 2.25
C THR A 66 11.43 -4.43 3.45
N LEU A 67 12.32 -5.01 4.26
CA LEU A 67 11.96 -5.72 5.49
C LEU A 67 11.35 -4.78 6.53
N ALA A 68 11.90 -3.57 6.69
CA ALA A 68 11.35 -2.56 7.58
C ALA A 68 9.94 -2.16 7.16
N GLY A 69 9.69 -1.98 5.86
CA GLY A 69 8.34 -1.70 5.32
C GLY A 69 7.35 -2.83 5.62
N PHE A 70 7.76 -4.09 5.44
CA PHE A 70 6.93 -5.24 5.79
C PHE A 70 6.64 -5.31 7.30
N LEU A 71 7.66 -5.10 8.14
CA LEU A 71 7.54 -5.12 9.60
C LEU A 71 6.75 -3.92 10.15
N ALA A 72 6.71 -2.80 9.43
CA ALA A 72 5.95 -1.62 9.83
C ALA A 72 4.46 -1.91 10.02
N ALA A 73 3.91 -2.89 9.29
CA ALA A 73 2.52 -3.32 9.45
C ALA A 73 2.24 -3.88 10.87
N PHE A 74 3.22 -4.47 11.54
CA PHE A 74 3.04 -5.02 12.88
C PHE A 74 2.80 -3.93 13.94
N LEU A 75 3.24 -2.69 13.70
CA LEU A 75 2.91 -1.56 14.57
C LEU A 75 1.39 -1.28 14.62
N PHE A 76 0.63 -1.76 13.64
CA PHE A 76 -0.83 -1.61 13.57
C PHE A 76 -1.59 -2.75 14.27
N LEU A 77 -0.92 -3.79 14.79
CA LEU A 77 -1.57 -4.86 15.56
C LEU A 77 -2.33 -4.37 16.81
N PRO A 78 -1.83 -3.39 17.60
CA PRO A 78 -2.59 -2.83 18.72
C PRO A 78 -3.92 -2.20 18.29
N LEU A 79 -3.98 -1.63 17.08
CA LEU A 79 -5.20 -1.04 16.51
C LEU A 79 -6.21 -2.11 16.10
N TRP A 80 -5.75 -3.27 15.64
CA TRP A 80 -6.60 -4.43 15.42
C TRP A 80 -7.19 -4.96 16.74
N GLY A 81 -6.39 -5.04 17.80
CA GLY A 81 -6.88 -5.42 19.13
C GLY A 81 -7.99 -4.49 19.65
N ARG A 82 -7.93 -3.20 19.29
CA ARG A 82 -8.96 -2.20 19.60
C ARG A 82 -10.14 -2.19 18.62
N ARG A 83 -10.19 -3.09 17.64
CA ARG A 83 -11.20 -3.16 16.57
C ARG A 83 -11.30 -1.87 15.74
N LEU A 84 -10.25 -1.05 15.75
CA LEU A 84 -10.18 0.17 14.94
C LEU A 84 -9.79 -0.14 13.48
N MET A 85 -9.15 -1.29 13.26
CA MET A 85 -8.59 -1.68 11.97
C MET A 85 -8.82 -3.17 11.70
N SER A 86 -9.10 -3.52 10.44
CA SER A 86 -9.31 -4.93 10.04
C SER A 86 -7.97 -5.65 9.89
N ALA A 87 -7.95 -6.95 10.19
CA ALA A 87 -6.79 -7.80 9.92
C ALA A 87 -6.44 -7.84 8.41
N GLY A 88 -7.42 -7.59 7.54
CA GLY A 88 -7.19 -7.48 6.10
C GLY A 88 -6.33 -6.27 5.73
N ASP A 89 -6.59 -5.12 6.36
CA ASP A 89 -5.87 -3.86 6.08
C ASP A 89 -4.41 -3.97 6.52
N ILE A 90 -4.15 -4.58 7.68
CA ILE A 90 -2.78 -4.80 8.19
C ILE A 90 -1.99 -5.69 7.22
N LYS A 91 -2.61 -6.76 6.71
CA LYS A 91 -1.98 -7.63 5.72
C LYS A 91 -1.69 -6.90 4.40
N ALA A 92 -2.60 -6.04 3.95
CA ALA A 92 -2.39 -5.23 2.76
C ALA A 92 -1.23 -4.24 2.95
N ILE A 93 -1.15 -3.57 4.10
CA ILE A 93 -0.03 -2.68 4.47
C ILE A 93 1.29 -3.43 4.48
N ALA A 94 1.33 -4.65 5.04
CA ALA A 94 2.54 -5.46 5.08
C ALA A 94 3.07 -5.73 3.67
N ILE A 95 2.18 -6.09 2.74
CA ILE A 95 2.57 -6.34 1.35
C ILE A 95 2.94 -5.06 0.63
N LEU A 96 2.19 -3.98 0.81
CA LEU A 96 2.56 -2.67 0.24
C LEU A 96 3.95 -2.24 0.73
N GLY A 97 4.27 -2.49 2.00
CA GLY A 97 5.60 -2.26 2.57
C GLY A 97 6.69 -3.14 1.95
N LEU A 98 6.36 -4.38 1.60
CA LEU A 98 7.29 -5.29 0.88
C LEU A 98 7.53 -4.84 -0.57
N TRP A 99 6.51 -4.33 -1.25
CA TRP A 99 6.62 -3.87 -2.63
C TRP A 99 7.34 -2.53 -2.74
N LEU A 100 6.97 -1.57 -1.88
CA LEU A 100 7.42 -0.19 -1.98
C LEU A 100 8.64 0.10 -1.08
N GLY A 101 8.77 -0.58 0.06
CA GLY A 101 9.70 -0.23 1.12
C GLY A 101 9.13 0.80 2.11
N LEU A 102 9.84 1.04 3.21
CA LEU A 102 9.37 1.86 4.33
C LEU A 102 9.04 3.32 3.96
N ALA A 103 9.94 4.01 3.27
CA ALA A 103 9.77 5.44 2.94
C ALA A 103 8.48 5.73 2.14
N PRO A 104 8.24 5.11 0.98
CA PRO A 104 7.00 5.31 0.24
C PRO A 104 5.77 4.73 0.97
N LEU A 105 5.92 3.70 1.79
CA LEU A 105 4.81 3.19 2.61
C LEU A 105 4.26 4.25 3.56
N VAL A 106 5.13 5.03 4.22
CA VAL A 106 4.69 6.13 5.10
C VAL A 106 3.84 7.13 4.33
N LEU A 107 4.26 7.51 3.12
CA LEU A 107 3.50 8.43 2.28
C LEU A 107 2.14 7.84 1.86
N VAL A 108 2.11 6.55 1.51
CA VAL A 108 0.86 5.82 1.20
C VAL A 108 -0.08 5.83 2.40
N LEU A 109 0.42 5.56 3.60
CA LEU A 109 -0.37 5.55 4.84
C LEU A 109 -0.90 6.94 5.19
N LEU A 110 -0.11 7.99 4.99
CA LEU A 110 -0.54 9.37 5.22
C LEU A 110 -1.66 9.76 4.24
N LEU A 111 -1.46 9.50 2.94
CA LEU A 111 -2.45 9.81 1.91
C LEU A 111 -3.74 9.01 2.09
N SER A 112 -3.64 7.71 2.39
CA SER A 112 -4.80 6.85 2.61
C SER A 112 -5.59 7.29 3.85
N SER A 113 -4.90 7.68 4.94
CA SER A 113 -5.53 8.16 6.16
C SER A 113 -6.21 9.50 5.97
N LEU A 114 -5.62 10.40 5.17
CA LEU A 114 -6.24 11.68 4.81
C LEU A 114 -7.53 11.46 4.00
N LEU A 115 -7.49 10.57 3.00
CA LEU A 115 -8.66 10.23 2.18
C LEU A 115 -9.75 9.54 3.01
N ALA A 116 -9.38 8.60 3.88
CA ALA A 116 -10.29 7.92 4.79
C ALA A 116 -10.92 8.89 5.80
N GLY A 117 -10.13 9.83 6.32
CA GLY A 117 -10.59 10.90 7.21
C GLY A 117 -11.60 11.81 6.50
N LEU A 118 -11.28 12.28 5.30
CA LEU A 118 -12.18 13.11 4.49
C LEU A 118 -13.48 12.38 4.17
N HIS A 119 -13.41 11.10 3.82
CA HIS A 119 -14.60 10.27 3.60
C HIS A 119 -15.45 10.15 4.86
N SER A 120 -14.83 9.94 6.02
CA SER A 120 -15.56 9.85 7.29
C SER A 120 -16.28 11.16 7.63
N LEU A 121 -15.64 12.31 7.40
CA LEU A 121 -16.24 13.63 7.61
C LEU A 121 -17.41 13.87 6.65
N ALA A 122 -17.25 13.51 5.37
CA ALA A 122 -18.31 13.61 4.37
C ALA A 122 -19.51 12.72 4.73
N VAL A 123 -19.26 11.49 5.17
CA VAL A 123 -20.31 10.56 5.62
C VAL A 123 -21.01 11.09 6.87
N VAL A 124 -20.28 11.64 7.85
CA VAL A 124 -20.88 12.24 9.05
C VAL A 124 -21.74 13.46 8.67
N ALA A 125 -21.24 14.36 7.84
CA ALA A 125 -21.99 15.51 7.36
C ALA A 125 -23.25 15.10 6.59
N ALA A 126 -23.13 14.17 5.64
CA ALA A 126 -24.26 13.65 4.88
C ALA A 126 -25.27 12.90 5.77
N SER A 127 -24.79 12.18 6.79
CA SER A 127 -25.68 11.48 7.74
C SER A 127 -26.51 12.41 8.62
N ARG A 128 -26.14 13.70 8.72
CA ARG A 128 -26.97 14.72 9.37
C ARG A 128 -28.18 15.12 8.52
N TYR A 129 -28.09 14.95 7.20
CA TYR A 129 -29.13 15.34 6.25
C TYR A 129 -29.91 14.14 5.68
N TRP A 130 -29.29 12.95 5.63
CA TRP A 130 -29.86 11.74 5.00
C TRP A 130 -29.59 10.50 5.86
N ALA A 131 -30.57 9.60 6.00
CA ALA A 131 -30.38 8.30 6.63
C ALA A 131 -29.54 7.38 5.73
N LEU A 132 -28.21 7.42 5.92
CA LEU A 132 -27.27 6.57 5.19
C LEU A 132 -27.35 5.11 5.69
N THR A 133 -27.38 4.17 4.75
CA THR A 133 -27.33 2.74 5.06
C THR A 133 -26.01 2.35 5.73
N GLN A 134 -26.03 1.36 6.62
CA GLN A 134 -24.85 0.86 7.36
C GLN A 134 -23.64 0.55 6.47
N ARG A 135 -23.89 0.16 5.21
CA ARG A 135 -22.86 -0.09 4.19
C ARG A 135 -22.03 1.14 3.83
N TRP A 136 -22.61 2.35 3.86
CA TRP A 136 -21.91 3.61 3.56
C TRP A 136 -21.16 4.18 4.76
N ARG A 137 -21.47 3.71 5.97
CA ARG A 137 -20.73 4.06 7.20
C ARG A 137 -19.42 3.31 7.33
N GLN A 138 -19.26 2.16 6.66
CA GLN A 138 -18.02 1.38 6.67
C GLN A 138 -17.01 1.98 5.69
N VAL A 139 -15.96 2.59 6.23
CA VAL A 139 -14.86 3.19 5.47
C VAL A 139 -14.04 2.07 4.78
N PRO A 140 -13.99 2.01 3.43
CA PRO A 140 -13.13 1.06 2.72
C PRO A 140 -11.67 1.51 2.78
N TYR A 141 -10.99 1.25 3.90
CA TYR A 141 -9.61 1.69 4.09
C TYR A 141 -8.65 1.04 3.09
N ALA A 142 -8.84 -0.25 2.76
CA ALA A 142 -8.03 -0.96 1.76
C ALA A 142 -8.16 -0.36 0.34
N MET A 143 -9.34 0.15 -0.04
CA MET A 143 -9.49 0.92 -1.29
C MET A 143 -8.61 2.17 -1.28
N TYR A 144 -8.64 2.96 -0.20
CA TYR A 144 -7.82 4.17 -0.10
C TYR A 144 -6.33 3.86 -0.07
N LEU A 145 -5.93 2.75 0.57
CA LEU A 145 -4.56 2.24 0.50
C LEU A 145 -4.15 1.93 -0.94
N GLY A 146 -4.98 1.20 -1.70
CA GLY A 146 -4.69 0.87 -3.10
C GLY A 146 -4.56 2.11 -3.99
N ILE A 147 -5.46 3.09 -3.84
CA ILE A 147 -5.42 4.34 -4.60
C ILE A 147 -4.18 5.17 -4.24
N ALA A 148 -3.90 5.32 -2.95
CA ALA A 148 -2.70 6.02 -2.49
C ALA A 148 -1.42 5.34 -2.98
N ALA A 149 -1.38 4.01 -2.96
CA ALA A 149 -0.26 3.22 -3.44
C ALA A 149 -0.01 3.41 -4.95
N LEU A 150 -1.06 3.36 -5.77
CA LEU A 150 -0.98 3.66 -7.20
C LEU A 150 -0.49 5.09 -7.46
N SER A 151 -1.03 6.05 -6.72
CA SER A 151 -0.63 7.47 -6.82
C SER A 151 0.85 7.65 -6.48
N VAL A 152 1.33 7.07 -5.38
CA VAL A 152 2.73 7.18 -4.94
C VAL A 152 3.67 6.52 -5.95
N VAL A 153 3.31 5.37 -6.52
CA VAL A 153 4.13 4.70 -7.54
C VAL A 153 4.22 5.51 -8.84
N LEU A 154 3.16 6.22 -9.22
CA LEU A 154 3.16 7.10 -10.39
C LEU A 154 3.82 8.47 -10.13
N MET A 155 3.99 8.85 -8.86
CA MET A 155 4.54 10.14 -8.45
C MET A 155 5.98 10.32 -8.97
N PRO A 156 6.33 11.41 -9.66
CA PRO A 156 7.68 11.62 -10.17
C PRO A 156 8.73 11.66 -9.05
N LEU A 157 9.92 11.13 -9.31
CA LEU A 157 11.06 11.16 -8.37
C LEU A 157 11.51 12.58 -8.00
N SER A 158 11.21 13.56 -8.86
CA SER A 158 11.45 14.99 -8.62
C SER A 158 10.46 15.62 -7.64
N SER A 159 9.46 14.86 -7.18
CA SER A 159 8.46 15.42 -6.28
C SER A 159 9.07 15.73 -4.90
N PRO A 160 8.82 16.93 -4.34
CA PRO A 160 9.30 17.31 -3.02
C PRO A 160 8.90 16.32 -1.91
N TRP A 161 7.72 15.71 -2.03
CA TRP A 161 7.21 14.73 -1.08
C TRP A 161 8.02 13.43 -1.06
N TYR A 162 8.41 12.94 -2.25
CA TYR A 162 9.26 11.76 -2.34
C TYR A 162 10.66 12.04 -1.81
N SER A 163 11.24 13.20 -2.20
CA SER A 163 12.55 13.64 -1.71
C SER A 163 12.55 13.76 -0.18
N TRP A 164 11.55 14.40 0.40
CA TRP A 164 11.38 14.52 1.85
C TRP A 164 11.28 13.16 2.55
N CYS A 165 10.43 12.25 2.09
CA CYS A 165 10.33 10.90 2.67
C CYS A 165 11.64 10.10 2.52
N SER A 166 12.32 10.20 1.38
CA SER A 166 13.59 9.49 1.15
C SER A 166 14.73 10.03 2.02
N SER A 167 14.74 11.33 2.29
CA SER A 167 15.76 11.99 3.13
C SER A 167 15.82 11.41 4.55
N TRP A 168 14.67 10.99 5.10
CA TRP A 168 14.59 10.39 6.43
C TRP A 168 15.30 9.05 6.52
N CYS A 169 15.37 8.33 5.40
CA CYS A 169 16.07 7.05 5.32
C CYS A 169 17.55 7.22 4.95
N SER A 170 17.94 8.36 4.37
CA SER A 170 19.34 8.67 4.01
C SER A 170 20.13 9.31 5.14
N THR A 171 19.49 9.90 6.16
CA THR A 171 20.19 10.51 7.31
C THR A 171 20.68 9.50 8.37
N ALA A 172 20.54 8.20 8.11
CA ALA A 172 20.93 7.13 9.03
C ALA A 172 22.26 6.43 8.68
N SER A 173 23.06 7.00 7.77
CA SER A 173 24.42 6.52 7.41
C SER A 173 25.51 7.43 7.94
#